data_AF-A0A197SV67-F1
#
_entry.id   AF-A0A197SV67-F1
#
_cell.length_a   1.000
_cell.length_b   1.000
_cell.length_c   1.000
_cell.angle_alpha   90.00
_cell.angle_beta   90.00
_cell.angle_gamma   90.00
#
_symmetry.space_group_name_H-M   'P 1'
#
loop_
_entity.id
_entity.type
_entity.pdbx_description
1 polymer ?
#
loop_
_entity_poly.entity_id
_entity_poly.type
_entity_poly.pdbx_seq_one_letter_code
_entity_poly.pdbx_strand_id
1 'polypeptide(L)'
;MAHSTPPQPLTPEWISTHFDSLPFPARMPALARYARTLAPDAYATLHRALDAGDQDERHTGLFLAVARRDLGAVAAALEDPALRRRALAAAIRLPVPEEPLAALVLSDIRAVRHSAYRVLRLSRRHSLADRLLPEVYEHHGAQDAARLLIACSPGTVDHWLPRTEVPPGVLSALARTAPAAVAALLTREYGERADGPYAHRYAQGRRFLATVVAERDPAAGLSLLRDAPRIIGERAAVALLRRPAELLDVLRDLRPIPPFLRGEEAEPFELTVPAGPLGPATVAALRALPEPELVELATRCRAVDGHLRAPGRQKVAADPLLALLPPAERRRLVVERAGGDKGRRVPLAALARSNPPTVPSSATHGWSAGNDARYISSPWPSVCLSPTPNRSCENRPPSTGSTTGCSPGPRCWPAPNLRETPTSSPVSR
;
A
#
# COMPACT_ATOMS: atom_id res chain seq x y z
N MET A 1 59.46 0.55 14.28
CA MET A 1 58.33 1.47 14.53
C MET A 1 58.20 2.37 13.32
N ALA A 2 57.24 2.11 12.43
CA ALA A 2 57.05 2.93 11.24
C ALA A 2 56.41 4.26 11.65
N HIS A 3 57.10 5.37 11.38
CA HIS A 3 56.57 6.71 11.58
C HIS A 3 55.36 6.89 10.68
N SER A 4 54.17 6.85 11.26
CA SER A 4 52.93 7.27 10.61
C SER A 4 53.09 8.72 10.22
N THR A 5 53.24 8.99 8.93
CA THR A 5 53.24 10.33 8.35
C THR A 5 52.06 11.11 8.94
N PRO A 6 52.28 12.32 9.50
CA PRO A 6 51.20 13.11 10.09
C PRO A 6 50.08 13.28 9.03
N PRO A 7 48.80 13.13 9.42
CA PRO A 7 47.70 13.26 8.48
C PRO A 7 47.79 14.63 7.81
N GLN A 8 47.79 14.61 6.47
CA GLN A 8 47.69 15.78 5.59
C GLN A 8 46.59 16.74 6.08
N PRO A 9 46.68 18.06 5.79
CA PRO A 9 45.77 19.05 6.35
C PRO A 9 44.30 18.63 6.17
N LEU A 10 43.64 18.41 7.30
CA LEU A 10 42.26 17.94 7.41
C LEU A 10 41.30 19.14 7.33
N THR A 11 41.40 19.91 6.24
CA THR A 11 40.59 21.12 6.05
C THR A 11 39.52 20.89 4.97
N PRO A 12 38.42 21.67 5.00
CA PRO A 12 37.41 21.63 3.95
C PRO A 12 37.98 21.87 2.54
N GLU A 13 38.96 22.79 2.39
CA GLU A 13 39.58 23.07 1.10
C GLU A 13 40.39 21.89 0.56
N TRP A 14 40.97 21.09 1.46
CA TRP A 14 41.65 19.87 1.06
C TRP A 14 40.65 18.86 0.48
N ILE A 15 39.47 18.69 1.12
CA ILE A 15 38.42 17.79 0.59
C ILE A 15 37.98 18.25 -0.80
N SER A 16 37.64 19.52 -0.98
CA SER A 16 37.17 20.02 -2.27
C SER A 16 38.22 19.79 -3.35
N THR A 17 39.47 20.15 -3.08
CA THR A 17 40.59 19.96 -4.02
C THR A 17 40.77 18.50 -4.45
N HIS A 18 40.64 17.54 -3.52
CA HIS A 18 40.92 16.12 -3.80
C HIS A 18 39.73 15.36 -4.38
N PHE A 19 38.50 15.75 -4.07
CA PHE A 19 37.30 14.97 -4.44
C PHE A 19 36.39 15.67 -5.45
N ASP A 20 36.46 16.99 -5.64
CA ASP A 20 35.57 17.72 -6.57
C ASP A 20 35.89 17.46 -8.04
N SER A 21 37.14 17.08 -8.33
CA SER A 21 37.56 16.69 -9.68
C SER A 21 37.00 15.33 -10.12
N LEU A 22 36.52 14.51 -9.19
CA LEU A 22 35.96 13.19 -9.50
C LEU A 22 34.53 13.32 -10.07
N PRO A 23 34.14 12.49 -11.04
CA PRO A 23 32.75 12.45 -11.49
C PRO A 23 31.84 12.02 -10.34
N PHE A 24 30.62 12.57 -10.29
CA PHE A 24 29.64 12.34 -9.22
C PHE A 24 29.52 10.87 -8.75
N PRO A 25 29.39 9.85 -9.63
CA PRO A 25 29.28 8.46 -9.17
C PRO A 25 30.54 7.92 -8.46
N ALA A 26 31.73 8.48 -8.72
CA ALA A 26 32.98 8.10 -8.08
C ALA A 26 33.27 8.90 -6.81
N ARG A 27 32.80 10.16 -6.73
CA ARG A 27 33.03 11.07 -5.60
C ARG A 27 32.51 10.53 -4.28
N MET A 28 31.24 10.10 -4.22
CA MET A 28 30.62 9.67 -2.95
C MET A 28 31.26 8.41 -2.36
N PRO A 29 31.54 7.34 -3.13
CA PRO A 29 32.28 6.19 -2.60
C PRO A 29 33.70 6.51 -2.12
N ALA A 30 34.39 7.42 -2.82
CA ALA A 30 35.74 7.85 -2.46
C ALA A 30 35.73 8.62 -1.12
N LEU A 31 34.83 9.59 -0.95
CA LEU A 31 34.62 10.30 0.31
C LEU A 31 34.25 9.35 1.45
N ALA A 32 33.35 8.39 1.22
CA ALA A 32 32.96 7.43 2.25
C ALA A 32 34.11 6.51 2.66
N ARG A 33 34.97 6.11 1.71
CA ARG A 33 36.17 5.32 1.99
C ARG A 33 37.16 6.14 2.82
N TYR A 34 37.44 7.37 2.39
CA TYR A 34 38.30 8.30 3.11
C TYR A 34 37.81 8.56 4.55
N ALA A 35 36.51 8.84 4.71
CA ALA A 35 35.90 9.02 6.02
C ALA A 35 36.20 7.84 6.96
N ARG A 36 36.08 6.60 6.47
CA ARG A 36 36.32 5.38 7.26
C ARG A 36 37.80 5.12 7.58
N THR A 37 38.74 5.64 6.78
CA THR A 37 40.18 5.47 7.03
C THR A 37 40.75 6.50 8.00
N LEU A 38 40.03 7.60 8.28
CA LEU A 38 40.50 8.61 9.24
C LEU A 38 40.59 8.05 10.67
N ALA A 39 41.65 8.44 11.37
CA ALA A 39 41.75 8.24 12.83
C ALA A 39 40.63 9.02 13.54
N PRO A 40 40.16 8.59 14.73
CA PRO A 40 39.09 9.28 15.46
C PRO A 40 39.31 10.79 15.66
N ASP A 41 40.50 11.21 16.09
CA ASP A 41 40.81 12.64 16.35
C ASP A 41 40.87 13.46 15.05
N ALA A 42 41.39 12.85 13.99
CA ALA A 42 41.45 13.44 12.66
C ALA A 42 40.04 13.67 12.11
N TYR A 43 39.18 12.65 12.22
CA TYR A 43 37.77 12.78 11.85
C TYR A 43 37.05 13.84 12.69
N ALA A 44 37.22 13.85 14.02
CA ALA A 44 36.58 14.82 14.89
C ALA A 44 37.01 16.27 14.59
N THR A 45 38.28 16.48 14.22
CA THR A 45 38.79 17.79 13.81
C THR A 45 38.19 18.23 12.48
N LEU A 46 38.23 17.35 11.46
CA LEU A 46 37.65 17.62 10.15
C LEU A 46 36.14 17.86 10.21
N HIS A 47 35.42 17.03 10.96
CA HIS A 47 33.96 17.13 11.08
C HIS A 47 33.56 18.45 11.74
N ARG A 48 34.28 18.90 12.78
CA ARG A 48 34.05 20.22 13.39
C ARG A 48 34.29 21.37 12.41
N ALA A 49 35.35 21.28 11.59
CA ALA A 49 35.62 22.29 10.57
C ALA A 49 34.50 22.35 9.52
N LEU A 50 34.02 21.19 9.05
CA LEU A 50 32.90 21.10 8.10
C LEU A 50 31.57 21.57 8.69
N ASP A 51 31.32 21.32 9.98
CA ASP A 51 30.08 21.72 10.64
C ASP A 51 29.99 23.23 10.88
N ALA A 52 31.14 23.89 11.08
CA ALA A 52 31.26 25.35 11.17
C ALA A 52 31.28 26.06 9.81
N GLY A 53 31.30 25.27 8.72
CA GLY A 53 31.42 25.73 7.36
C GLY A 53 30.12 26.24 6.73
N ASP A 54 30.15 26.42 5.42
CA ASP A 54 28.96 26.74 4.63
C ASP A 54 27.98 25.55 4.52
N GLN A 55 26.85 25.76 3.84
CA GLN A 55 25.83 24.72 3.71
C GLN A 55 26.34 23.44 3.02
N ASP A 56 27.21 23.54 2.03
CA ASP A 56 27.71 22.40 1.27
C ASP A 56 28.78 21.64 2.07
N GLU A 57 29.62 22.36 2.83
CA GLU A 57 30.56 21.81 3.79
C GLU A 57 29.83 21.04 4.88
N ARG A 58 28.75 21.59 5.44
CA ARG A 58 27.91 20.93 6.45
C ARG A 58 27.23 19.68 5.90
N HIS A 59 26.78 19.70 4.64
CA HIS A 59 26.23 18.52 3.97
C HIS A 59 27.29 17.43 3.80
N THR A 60 28.53 17.84 3.50
CA THR A 60 29.68 16.95 3.41
C THR A 60 30.00 16.36 4.79
N GLY A 61 30.01 17.17 5.85
CA GLY A 61 30.19 16.74 7.23
C GLY A 61 29.20 15.64 7.63
N LEU A 62 27.90 15.88 7.41
CA LEU A 62 26.86 14.88 7.64
C LEU A 62 27.08 13.59 6.82
N PHE A 63 27.52 13.71 5.57
CA PHE A 63 27.83 12.52 4.77
C PHE A 63 28.97 11.69 5.37
N LEU A 64 30.05 12.33 5.84
CA LEU A 64 31.15 11.65 6.51
C LEU A 64 30.68 10.97 7.81
N ALA A 65 29.83 11.64 8.60
CA ALA A 65 29.22 11.08 9.80
C ALA A 65 28.41 9.81 9.50
N VAL A 66 27.58 9.84 8.45
CA VAL A 66 26.82 8.66 7.99
C VAL A 66 27.74 7.54 7.55
N ALA A 67 28.81 7.85 6.80
CA ALA A 67 29.77 6.84 6.31
C ALA A 67 30.52 6.14 7.46
N ARG A 68 30.79 6.86 8.56
CA ARG A 68 31.42 6.33 9.78
C ARG A 68 30.43 5.77 10.81
N ARG A 69 29.12 5.94 10.61
CA ARG A 69 28.07 5.63 11.60
C ARG A 69 28.23 6.41 12.91
N ASP A 70 28.63 7.68 12.81
CA ASP A 70 28.62 8.60 13.94
C ASP A 70 27.19 9.01 14.27
N LEU A 71 26.57 8.28 15.20
CA LEU A 71 25.16 8.46 15.55
C LEU A 71 24.91 9.78 16.26
N GLY A 72 25.90 10.31 16.99
CA GLY A 72 25.80 11.59 17.69
C GLY A 72 25.73 12.75 16.70
N ALA A 73 26.62 12.77 15.71
CA ALA A 73 26.60 13.78 14.65
C ALA A 73 25.31 13.69 13.80
N VAL A 74 24.84 12.48 13.48
CA VAL A 74 23.56 12.31 12.76
C VAL A 74 22.37 12.77 13.61
N ALA A 75 22.39 12.54 14.93
CA ALA A 75 21.38 13.02 15.86
C ALA A 75 21.35 14.56 15.94
N ALA A 76 22.50 15.21 16.10
CA ALA A 76 22.61 16.67 16.08
C ALA A 76 22.08 17.27 14.76
N ALA A 77 22.40 16.62 13.63
CA ALA A 77 21.90 17.04 12.32
C ALA A 77 20.39 16.88 12.10
N LEU A 78 19.67 16.15 12.97
CA LEU A 78 18.20 16.11 12.95
C LEU A 78 17.57 17.41 13.48
N GLU A 79 18.26 18.06 14.41
CA GLU A 79 17.82 19.32 15.02
C GLU A 79 17.98 20.48 14.02
N ASP A 80 19.05 20.49 13.23
CA ASP A 80 19.29 21.50 12.21
C ASP A 80 18.31 21.41 11.01
N PRO A 81 17.45 22.42 10.77
CA PRO A 81 16.54 22.46 9.62
C PRO A 81 17.21 22.25 8.26
N ALA A 82 18.45 22.73 8.04
CA ALA A 82 19.14 22.64 6.76
C ALA A 82 19.62 21.21 6.43
N LEU A 83 19.99 20.45 7.48
CA LEU A 83 20.49 19.08 7.37
C LEU A 83 19.40 18.01 7.59
N ARG A 84 18.31 18.36 8.29
CA ARG A 84 17.26 17.45 8.78
C ARG A 84 16.78 16.46 7.75
N ARG A 85 16.51 16.89 6.51
CA ARG A 85 16.00 15.99 5.46
C ARG A 85 16.98 14.86 5.15
N ARG A 86 18.28 15.14 5.09
CA ARG A 86 19.33 14.15 4.84
C ARG A 86 19.57 13.29 6.08
N ALA A 87 19.55 13.90 7.27
CA ALA A 87 19.67 13.17 8.54
C ALA A 87 18.52 12.18 8.74
N LEU A 88 17.28 12.55 8.45
CA LEU A 88 16.12 11.65 8.47
C LEU A 88 16.26 10.49 7.47
N ALA A 89 16.81 10.74 6.28
CA ALA A 89 17.08 9.67 5.31
C ALA A 89 18.13 8.67 5.83
N ALA A 90 19.16 9.15 6.53
CA ALA A 90 20.15 8.30 7.20
C ALA A 90 19.54 7.53 8.37
N ALA A 91 18.67 8.17 9.18
CA ALA A 91 18.00 7.57 10.32
C ALA A 91 17.07 6.39 9.98
N ILE A 92 16.72 6.20 8.70
CA ILE A 92 16.02 5.00 8.23
C ILE A 92 16.90 3.75 8.39
N ARG A 93 18.22 3.89 8.19
CA ARG A 93 19.18 2.77 8.14
C ARG A 93 20.11 2.70 9.35
N LEU A 94 20.22 3.80 10.10
CA LEU A 94 21.09 3.89 11.27
C LEU A 94 20.28 3.85 12.57
N PRO A 95 20.78 3.20 13.64
CA PRO A 95 20.14 3.15 14.95
C PRO A 95 20.39 4.45 15.72
N VAL A 96 19.99 5.58 15.15
CA VAL A 96 20.00 6.90 15.81
C VAL A 96 19.17 6.83 17.11
N PRO A 97 19.62 7.50 18.20
CA PRO A 97 18.85 7.64 19.44
C PRO A 97 17.40 8.05 19.21
N GLU A 98 16.52 7.65 20.11
CA GLU A 98 15.06 7.82 19.95
C GLU A 98 14.61 9.25 20.29
N GLU A 99 15.32 9.93 21.18
CA GLU A 99 14.97 11.24 21.73
C GLU A 99 14.86 12.33 20.64
N PRO A 100 15.82 12.49 19.69
CA PRO A 100 15.68 13.45 18.60
C PRO A 100 14.50 13.12 17.68
N LEU A 101 14.20 11.84 17.44
CA LEU A 101 13.07 11.44 16.61
C LEU A 101 11.73 11.72 17.30
N ALA A 102 11.65 11.49 18.62
CA ALA A 102 10.48 11.83 19.43
C ALA A 102 10.20 13.33 19.39
N ALA A 103 11.24 14.17 19.55
CA ALA A 103 11.09 15.63 19.44
C ALA A 103 10.55 16.06 18.07
N LEU A 104 11.01 15.43 16.97
CA LEU A 104 10.50 15.72 15.63
C LEU A 104 9.06 15.24 15.41
N VAL A 105 8.65 14.14 16.06
CA VAL A 105 7.28 13.62 16.04
C VAL A 105 6.30 14.58 16.73
N LEU A 106 6.74 15.25 17.80
CA LEU A 106 5.94 16.21 18.57
C LEU A 106 6.11 17.66 18.11
N SER A 107 6.87 17.91 17.04
CA SER A 107 7.11 19.25 16.52
C SER A 107 5.83 19.92 16.04
N ASP A 108 5.64 21.21 16.31
CA ASP A 108 4.49 21.98 15.78
C ASP A 108 4.45 22.05 14.24
N ILE A 109 5.60 21.86 13.58
CA ILE A 109 5.71 21.90 12.13
C ILE A 109 5.23 20.58 11.52
N ARG A 110 4.02 20.56 10.98
CA ARG A 110 3.38 19.38 10.37
C ARG A 110 4.27 18.60 9.38
N ALA A 111 5.00 19.29 8.50
CA ALA A 111 5.87 18.65 7.52
C ALA A 111 7.03 17.87 8.17
N VAL A 112 7.53 18.36 9.31
CA VAL A 112 8.59 17.73 10.10
C VAL A 112 8.04 16.46 10.74
N ARG A 113 6.89 16.55 11.42
CA ARG A 113 6.21 15.38 12.02
C ARG A 113 5.99 14.27 11.00
N HIS A 114 5.39 14.60 9.85
CA HIS A 114 5.05 13.59 8.83
C HIS A 114 6.30 12.92 8.25
N SER A 115 7.40 13.67 8.14
CA SER A 115 8.69 13.11 7.75
C SER A 115 9.24 12.16 8.83
N ALA A 116 9.10 12.51 10.11
CA ALA A 116 9.46 11.63 11.22
C ALA A 116 8.59 10.35 11.26
N TYR A 117 7.26 10.45 11.07
CA TYR A 117 6.36 9.27 11.01
C TYR A 117 6.81 8.30 9.92
N ARG A 118 7.21 8.84 8.76
CA ARG A 118 7.76 8.03 7.67
C ARG A 118 9.05 7.33 8.07
N VAL A 119 9.95 7.99 8.81
CA VAL A 119 11.18 7.38 9.31
C VAL A 119 10.86 6.27 10.31
N LEU A 120 9.98 6.50 11.29
CA LEU A 120 9.57 5.46 12.25
C LEU A 120 9.04 4.21 11.54
N ARG A 121 8.17 4.40 10.55
CA ARG A 121 7.65 3.29 9.71
C ARG A 121 8.75 2.56 8.96
N LEU A 122 9.61 3.29 8.23
CA LEU A 122 10.62 2.67 7.36
C LEU A 122 11.77 2.02 8.14
N SER A 123 12.06 2.53 9.33
CA SER A 123 13.04 1.96 10.27
C SER A 123 12.44 0.90 11.21
N ARG A 124 11.13 0.63 11.13
CA ARG A 124 10.40 -0.35 11.96
C ARG A 124 10.52 -0.09 13.47
N ARG A 125 10.60 1.18 13.88
CA ARG A 125 10.64 1.59 15.29
C ARG A 125 9.23 1.60 15.90
N HIS A 126 8.59 0.44 15.93
CA HIS A 126 7.18 0.29 16.35
C HIS A 126 6.97 0.69 17.81
N SER A 127 7.86 0.27 18.71
CA SER A 127 7.73 0.57 20.15
C SER A 127 7.77 2.07 20.45
N LEU A 128 8.60 2.84 19.74
CA LEU A 128 8.63 4.30 19.86
C LEU A 128 7.35 4.94 19.31
N ALA A 129 6.89 4.50 18.13
CA ALA A 129 5.64 4.99 17.55
C ALA A 129 4.43 4.70 18.47
N ASP A 130 4.38 3.52 19.09
CA ASP A 130 3.33 3.13 20.02
C ASP A 130 3.31 4.01 21.28
N ARG A 131 4.47 4.33 21.85
CA ARG A 131 4.58 5.22 23.02
C ARG A 131 4.20 6.66 22.71
N LEU A 132 4.53 7.16 21.52
CA LEU A 132 4.27 8.55 21.12
C LEU A 132 2.83 8.78 20.64
N LEU A 133 2.11 7.71 20.28
CA LEU A 133 0.76 7.82 19.71
C LEU A 133 -0.25 8.56 20.60
N PRO A 134 -0.35 8.30 21.92
CA PRO A 134 -1.23 9.06 22.81
C PRO A 134 -0.89 10.55 22.82
N GLU A 135 0.41 10.91 22.91
CA GLU A 135 0.85 12.31 22.92
C GLU A 135 0.53 13.02 21.61
N VAL A 136 0.75 12.37 20.46
CA VAL A 136 0.38 12.93 19.14
C VAL A 136 -1.13 13.13 19.03
N TYR A 137 -1.93 12.23 19.58
CA TYR A 137 -3.39 12.37 19.60
C TYR A 137 -3.82 13.59 20.43
N GLU A 138 -3.28 13.74 21.63
CA GLU A 138 -3.55 14.89 22.52
C GLU A 138 -3.15 16.23 21.88
N HIS A 139 -1.92 16.33 21.35
CA HIS A 139 -1.37 17.60 20.87
C HIS A 139 -1.80 17.98 19.44
N HIS A 140 -2.04 17.00 18.57
CA HIS A 140 -2.28 17.24 17.15
C HIS A 140 -3.59 16.63 16.61
N GLY A 141 -4.34 15.94 17.47
CA GLY A 141 -5.66 15.41 17.17
C GLY A 141 -5.67 14.09 16.39
N ALA A 142 -6.89 13.59 16.21
CA ALA A 142 -7.19 12.27 15.66
C ALA A 142 -6.62 12.03 14.25
N GLN A 143 -6.57 13.04 13.40
CA GLN A 143 -6.10 12.91 12.02
C GLN A 143 -4.58 12.72 11.93
N ASP A 144 -3.81 13.39 12.78
CA ASP A 144 -2.36 13.23 12.85
C ASP A 144 -2.00 11.89 13.51
N ALA A 145 -2.71 11.49 14.57
CA ALA A 145 -2.60 10.17 15.18
C ALA A 145 -2.86 9.05 14.16
N ALA A 146 -3.91 9.17 13.32
CA ALA A 146 -4.20 8.19 12.26
C ALA A 146 -3.01 7.99 11.30
N ARG A 147 -2.27 9.05 10.98
CA ARG A 147 -1.09 8.95 10.09
C ARG A 147 0.07 8.24 10.75
N LEU A 148 0.25 8.42 12.06
CA LEU A 148 1.27 7.72 12.84
C LEU A 148 0.98 6.22 12.98
N LEU A 149 -0.31 5.80 12.98
CA LEU A 149 -0.69 4.38 13.09
C LEU A 149 0.02 3.44 12.10
N ILE A 150 0.41 3.92 10.92
CA ILE A 150 1.12 3.09 9.93
C ILE A 150 2.53 2.68 10.42
N ALA A 151 3.09 3.42 11.38
CA ALA A 151 4.36 3.11 12.03
C ALA A 151 4.20 2.29 13.33
N CYS A 152 2.99 2.19 13.87
CA CYS A 152 2.69 1.47 15.11
C CYS A 152 2.70 -0.06 14.92
N SER A 153 2.73 -0.80 16.02
CA SER A 153 2.53 -2.25 16.01
C SER A 153 1.07 -2.62 15.71
N PRO A 154 0.78 -3.82 15.17
CA PRO A 154 -0.59 -4.24 14.87
C PRO A 154 -1.55 -4.18 16.06
N GLY A 155 -1.09 -4.52 17.27
CA GLY A 155 -1.91 -4.47 18.49
C GLY A 155 -2.29 -3.04 18.88
N THR A 156 -1.35 -2.10 18.75
CA THR A 156 -1.63 -0.67 18.96
C THR A 156 -2.58 -0.13 17.89
N VAL A 157 -2.43 -0.55 16.62
CA VAL A 157 -3.37 -0.18 15.56
C VAL A 157 -4.78 -0.68 15.88
N ASP A 158 -4.93 -1.95 16.27
CA ASP A 158 -6.24 -2.51 16.64
C ASP A 158 -6.93 -1.70 17.75
N HIS A 159 -6.17 -1.34 18.78
CA HIS A 159 -6.67 -0.51 19.87
C HIS A 159 -7.05 0.91 19.43
N TRP A 160 -6.20 1.60 18.68
CA TRP A 160 -6.38 3.02 18.39
C TRP A 160 -7.22 3.32 17.15
N LEU A 161 -7.28 2.42 16.18
CA LEU A 161 -7.97 2.64 14.92
C LEU A 161 -9.44 3.09 15.11
N PRO A 162 -10.24 2.49 16.02
CA PRO A 162 -11.58 2.95 16.35
C PRO A 162 -11.73 4.40 16.82
N ARG A 163 -10.67 4.98 17.38
CA ARG A 163 -10.68 6.30 18.03
C ARG A 163 -10.20 7.41 17.10
N THR A 164 -9.76 7.07 15.89
CA THR A 164 -9.11 8.01 14.97
C THR A 164 -9.97 8.30 13.74
N GLU A 165 -9.86 9.52 13.21
CA GLU A 165 -10.42 9.90 11.92
C GLU A 165 -9.45 9.50 10.80
N VAL A 166 -9.63 8.32 10.22
CA VAL A 166 -8.64 7.76 9.28
C VAL A 166 -8.87 8.27 7.85
N PRO A 167 -7.91 9.00 7.24
CA PRO A 167 -8.01 9.37 5.83
C PRO A 167 -7.99 8.11 4.93
N PRO A 168 -8.71 8.08 3.78
CA PRO A 168 -8.75 6.91 2.90
C PRO A 168 -7.39 6.38 2.46
N GLY A 169 -6.42 7.28 2.22
CA GLY A 169 -5.05 6.91 1.86
C GLY A 169 -4.27 6.23 3.00
N VAL A 170 -4.54 6.60 4.26
CA VAL A 170 -3.97 5.96 5.45
C VAL A 170 -4.58 4.58 5.65
N LEU A 171 -5.90 4.45 5.49
CA LEU A 171 -6.59 3.16 5.62
C LEU A 171 -6.06 2.12 4.61
N SER A 172 -5.75 2.56 3.39
CA SER A 172 -5.11 1.70 2.37
C SER A 172 -3.69 1.26 2.75
N ALA A 173 -2.94 2.07 3.51
CA ALA A 173 -1.64 1.70 4.03
C ALA A 173 -1.79 0.71 5.19
N LEU A 174 -2.72 0.99 6.11
CA LEU A 174 -3.04 0.12 7.25
C LEU A 174 -3.52 -1.26 6.81
N ALA A 175 -4.29 -1.37 5.72
CA ALA A 175 -4.71 -2.66 5.16
C ALA A 175 -3.52 -3.56 4.78
N ARG A 176 -2.33 -2.98 4.57
CA ARG A 176 -1.09 -3.73 4.27
C ARG A 176 -0.27 -4.08 5.50
N THR A 177 -0.35 -3.27 6.56
CA THR A 177 0.51 -3.40 7.76
C THR A 177 -0.21 -3.99 8.96
N ALA A 178 -1.54 -3.81 9.04
CA ALA A 178 -2.41 -4.31 10.09
C ALA A 178 -3.77 -4.76 9.48
N PRO A 179 -3.77 -5.77 8.59
CA PRO A 179 -4.97 -6.21 7.87
C PRO A 179 -6.10 -6.65 8.80
N ALA A 180 -5.80 -7.32 9.93
CA ALA A 180 -6.79 -7.75 10.91
C ALA A 180 -7.55 -6.58 11.57
N ALA A 181 -6.85 -5.52 11.98
CA ALA A 181 -7.48 -4.33 12.56
C ALA A 181 -8.38 -3.61 11.53
N VAL A 182 -7.94 -3.53 10.27
CA VAL A 182 -8.76 -2.97 9.19
C VAL A 182 -9.97 -3.84 8.89
N ALA A 183 -9.82 -5.17 8.93
CA ALA A 183 -10.95 -6.09 8.80
C ALA A 183 -12.01 -5.82 9.87
N ALA A 184 -11.61 -5.75 11.15
CA ALA A 184 -12.52 -5.47 12.26
C ALA A 184 -13.24 -4.12 12.10
N LEU A 185 -12.52 -3.07 11.69
CA LEU A 185 -13.12 -1.76 11.41
C LEU A 185 -14.19 -1.85 10.29
N LEU A 186 -13.85 -2.49 9.17
CA LEU A 186 -14.77 -2.63 8.03
C LEU A 186 -16.01 -3.46 8.41
N THR A 187 -15.85 -4.53 9.20
CA THR A 187 -16.96 -5.31 9.74
C THR A 187 -17.89 -4.44 10.60
N ARG A 188 -17.33 -3.65 11.52
CA ARG A 188 -18.13 -2.76 12.36
C ARG A 188 -18.87 -1.70 11.55
N GLU A 189 -18.15 -0.98 10.68
CA GLU A 189 -18.74 0.05 9.82
C GLU A 189 -19.83 -0.52 8.90
N TYR A 190 -19.67 -1.78 8.46
CA TYR A 190 -20.67 -2.51 7.68
C TYR A 190 -21.90 -2.83 8.51
N GLY A 191 -21.75 -3.36 9.73
CA GLY A 191 -22.86 -3.64 10.64
C GLY A 191 -23.71 -2.39 10.94
N GLU A 192 -23.06 -1.25 11.17
CA GLU A 192 -23.73 0.05 11.37
C GLU A 192 -24.53 0.53 10.14
N ARG A 193 -24.19 0.03 8.95
CA ARG A 193 -24.75 0.47 7.66
C ARG A 193 -25.47 -0.65 6.91
N ALA A 194 -25.66 -1.80 7.56
CA ALA A 194 -26.18 -3.02 6.92
C ALA A 194 -27.64 -2.86 6.49
N ASP A 195 -28.38 -1.97 7.17
CA ASP A 195 -29.78 -1.72 6.89
C ASP A 195 -29.95 -0.73 5.74
N GLY A 196 -30.35 -1.27 4.58
CA GLY A 196 -30.89 -0.51 3.47
C GLY A 196 -29.94 -0.25 2.29
N PRO A 197 -30.32 0.67 1.38
CA PRO A 197 -29.65 0.85 0.09
C PRO A 197 -28.20 1.35 0.21
N TYR A 198 -27.81 1.89 1.38
CA TYR A 198 -26.46 2.37 1.64
C TYR A 198 -25.45 1.23 1.84
N ALA A 199 -25.88 0.05 2.30
CA ALA A 199 -25.02 -1.11 2.48
C ALA A 199 -24.30 -1.50 1.18
N HIS A 200 -25.02 -1.44 0.05
CA HIS A 200 -24.46 -1.74 -1.27
C HIS A 200 -23.36 -0.75 -1.67
N ARG A 201 -23.66 0.56 -1.58
CA ARG A 201 -22.71 1.62 -1.95
C ARG A 201 -21.47 1.59 -1.06
N TYR A 202 -21.68 1.36 0.24
CA TYR A 202 -20.59 1.19 1.20
C TYR A 202 -19.72 -0.01 0.81
N ALA A 203 -20.32 -1.19 0.61
CA ALA A 203 -19.60 -2.39 0.22
C ALA A 203 -18.78 -2.19 -1.06
N GLN A 204 -19.38 -1.60 -2.09
CA GLN A 204 -18.71 -1.28 -3.36
C GLN A 204 -17.50 -0.35 -3.15
N GLY A 205 -17.64 0.69 -2.32
CA GLY A 205 -16.55 1.62 -1.99
C GLY A 205 -15.41 1.00 -1.19
N ARG A 206 -15.64 -0.14 -0.53
CA ARG A 206 -14.65 -0.82 0.33
C ARG A 206 -14.02 -2.08 -0.29
N ARG A 207 -14.50 -2.57 -1.45
CA ARG A 207 -13.96 -3.78 -2.12
C ARG A 207 -12.45 -3.77 -2.33
N PHE A 208 -11.88 -2.62 -2.68
CA PHE A 208 -10.43 -2.51 -2.87
C PHE A 208 -9.67 -2.77 -1.57
N LEU A 209 -10.15 -2.24 -0.45
CA LEU A 209 -9.53 -2.47 0.86
C LEU A 209 -9.65 -3.93 1.30
N ALA A 210 -10.83 -4.54 1.14
CA ALA A 210 -11.01 -5.96 1.43
C ALA A 210 -10.13 -6.86 0.55
N THR A 211 -9.88 -6.48 -0.70
CA THR A 211 -8.91 -7.17 -1.56
C THR A 211 -7.50 -7.08 -0.98
N VAL A 212 -7.06 -5.90 -0.57
CA VAL A 212 -5.72 -5.72 0.04
C VAL A 212 -5.60 -6.51 1.34
N VAL A 213 -6.64 -6.52 2.18
CA VAL A 213 -6.69 -7.31 3.42
C VAL A 213 -6.55 -8.79 3.10
N ALA A 214 -7.41 -9.35 2.22
CA ALA A 214 -7.39 -10.77 1.87
C ALA A 214 -6.08 -11.21 1.19
N GLU A 215 -5.45 -10.34 0.38
CA GLU A 215 -4.15 -10.63 -0.26
C GLU A 215 -3.00 -10.66 0.77
N ARG A 216 -3.10 -9.92 1.87
CA ARG A 216 -2.04 -9.78 2.88
C ARG A 216 -2.19 -10.74 4.04
N ASP A 217 -3.43 -10.97 4.47
CA ASP A 217 -3.80 -11.86 5.56
C ASP A 217 -5.13 -12.54 5.20
N PRO A 218 -5.06 -13.77 4.64
CA PRO A 218 -6.26 -14.52 4.29
C PRO A 218 -7.16 -14.82 5.48
N ALA A 219 -6.63 -14.94 6.71
CA ALA A 219 -7.47 -15.17 7.89
C ALA A 219 -8.34 -13.94 8.20
N ALA A 220 -7.76 -12.74 8.14
CA ALA A 220 -8.52 -11.49 8.26
C ALA A 220 -9.55 -11.34 7.11
N GLY A 221 -9.19 -11.76 5.90
CA GLY A 221 -10.11 -11.79 4.76
C GLY A 221 -11.27 -12.79 4.94
N LEU A 222 -11.05 -13.95 5.56
CA LEU A 222 -12.10 -14.91 5.91
C LEU A 222 -13.02 -14.38 7.01
N SER A 223 -12.49 -13.68 8.02
CA SER A 223 -13.33 -12.99 9.01
C SER A 223 -14.21 -11.92 8.37
N LEU A 224 -13.65 -11.12 7.44
CA LEU A 224 -14.45 -10.17 6.64
C LEU A 224 -15.55 -10.87 5.82
N LEU A 225 -15.27 -12.02 5.24
CA LEU A 225 -16.27 -12.79 4.51
C LEU A 225 -17.41 -13.24 5.44
N ARG A 226 -17.08 -13.70 6.64
CA ARG A 226 -18.06 -14.16 7.63
C ARG A 226 -18.99 -13.02 8.07
N ASP A 227 -18.43 -11.86 8.40
CA ASP A 227 -19.17 -10.81 9.08
C ASP A 227 -19.66 -9.69 8.13
N ALA A 228 -19.00 -9.51 6.99
CA ALA A 228 -19.30 -8.49 5.99
C ALA A 228 -19.18 -9.04 4.54
N PRO A 229 -19.91 -10.12 4.20
CA PRO A 229 -19.73 -10.88 2.95
C PRO A 229 -19.82 -10.03 1.68
N ARG A 230 -20.65 -8.97 1.68
CA ARG A 230 -20.85 -8.10 0.50
C ARG A 230 -19.63 -7.25 0.13
N ILE A 231 -18.68 -7.06 1.05
CA ILE A 231 -17.45 -6.30 0.79
C ILE A 231 -16.43 -7.15 0.00
N ILE A 232 -16.55 -8.47 0.07
CA ILE A 232 -15.66 -9.38 -0.65
C ILE A 232 -15.98 -9.31 -2.15
N GLY A 233 -15.07 -8.69 -2.90
CA GLY A 233 -15.12 -8.69 -4.36
C GLY A 233 -14.35 -9.87 -4.97
N GLU A 234 -14.47 -10.01 -6.29
CA GLU A 234 -13.82 -11.05 -7.11
C GLU A 234 -12.35 -11.29 -6.78
N ARG A 235 -11.54 -10.22 -6.72
CA ARG A 235 -10.11 -10.35 -6.44
C ARG A 235 -9.80 -10.82 -5.02
N ALA A 236 -10.60 -10.37 -4.05
CA ALA A 236 -10.49 -10.84 -2.68
C ALA A 236 -10.82 -12.33 -2.61
N ALA A 237 -11.89 -12.78 -3.29
CA ALA A 237 -12.25 -14.19 -3.38
C ALA A 237 -11.11 -15.06 -3.91
N VAL A 238 -10.40 -14.63 -4.96
CA VAL A 238 -9.22 -15.36 -5.48
C VAL A 238 -8.10 -15.49 -4.44
N ALA A 239 -7.88 -14.46 -3.62
CA ALA A 239 -6.92 -14.54 -2.52
C ALA A 239 -7.37 -15.56 -1.47
N LEU A 240 -8.66 -15.60 -1.12
CA LEU A 240 -9.24 -16.56 -0.17
C LEU A 240 -9.20 -18.00 -0.69
N LEU A 241 -9.35 -18.23 -2.00
CA LEU A 241 -9.24 -19.56 -2.63
C LEU A 241 -7.86 -20.22 -2.45
N ARG A 242 -6.85 -19.52 -1.92
CA ARG A 242 -5.58 -20.14 -1.50
C ARG A 242 -5.72 -20.97 -0.21
N ARG A 243 -6.82 -20.82 0.54
CA ARG A 243 -7.18 -21.60 1.72
C ARG A 243 -8.59 -22.16 1.55
N PRO A 244 -8.81 -23.08 0.59
CA PRO A 244 -10.14 -23.38 0.10
C PRO A 244 -11.00 -24.18 1.10
N ALA A 245 -10.40 -24.98 2.00
CA ALA A 245 -11.12 -25.68 3.06
C ALA A 245 -11.75 -24.69 4.07
N GLU A 246 -10.94 -23.77 4.60
CA GLU A 246 -11.42 -22.75 5.54
C GLU A 246 -12.42 -21.79 4.90
N LEU A 247 -12.24 -21.47 3.61
CA LEU A 247 -13.22 -20.72 2.85
C LEU A 247 -14.56 -21.46 2.79
N LEU A 248 -14.54 -22.76 2.50
CA LEU A 248 -15.75 -23.57 2.43
C LEU A 248 -16.46 -23.62 3.79
N ASP A 249 -15.72 -23.76 4.89
CA ASP A 249 -16.30 -23.74 6.24
C ASP A 249 -16.99 -22.41 6.53
N VAL A 250 -16.37 -21.27 6.18
CA VAL A 250 -17.03 -19.97 6.30
C VAL A 250 -18.30 -19.90 5.43
N LEU A 251 -18.26 -20.38 4.19
CA LEU A 251 -19.43 -20.37 3.30
C LEU A 251 -20.57 -21.28 3.78
N ARG A 252 -20.27 -22.36 4.51
CA ARG A 252 -21.26 -23.23 5.16
C ARG A 252 -21.95 -22.53 6.32
N ASP A 253 -21.20 -21.77 7.11
CA ASP A 253 -21.70 -21.03 8.27
C ASP A 253 -22.45 -19.73 7.91
N LEU A 254 -22.27 -19.22 6.69
CA LEU A 254 -22.92 -17.99 6.24
C LEU A 254 -24.45 -18.16 6.16
N ARG A 255 -25.15 -17.30 6.90
CA ARG A 255 -26.61 -17.18 6.81
C ARG A 255 -27.03 -16.53 5.48
N PRO A 256 -28.23 -16.86 4.97
CA PRO A 256 -28.81 -16.15 3.82
C PRO A 256 -28.81 -14.64 4.08
N ILE A 257 -28.40 -13.87 3.07
CA ILE A 257 -28.29 -12.42 3.22
C ILE A 257 -29.66 -11.80 2.91
N PRO A 258 -30.16 -10.87 3.75
CA PRO A 258 -31.40 -10.17 3.45
C PRO A 258 -31.35 -9.51 2.07
N PRO A 259 -32.42 -9.59 1.28
CA PRO A 259 -32.45 -8.99 -0.04
C PRO A 259 -32.23 -7.47 -0.01
N PHE A 260 -31.86 -6.89 -1.15
CA PHE A 260 -31.72 -5.44 -1.25
C PHE A 260 -33.08 -4.74 -1.38
N LEU A 261 -34.04 -5.37 -2.06
CA LEU A 261 -35.37 -4.83 -2.27
C LEU A 261 -36.38 -5.48 -1.33
N ARG A 262 -37.29 -4.66 -0.81
CA ARG A 262 -38.38 -5.13 0.04
C ARG A 262 -39.30 -6.04 -0.78
N GLY A 263 -39.43 -7.31 -0.37
CA GLY A 263 -40.30 -8.29 -1.02
C GLY A 263 -39.60 -9.36 -1.85
N GLU A 264 -38.27 -9.28 -2.00
CA GLU A 264 -37.47 -10.42 -2.50
C GLU A 264 -37.31 -11.47 -1.39
N GLU A 265 -37.08 -12.73 -1.76
CA GLU A 265 -36.73 -13.78 -0.81
C GLU A 265 -35.24 -13.70 -0.47
N ALA A 266 -34.85 -14.13 0.73
CA ALA A 266 -33.44 -14.20 1.10
C ALA A 266 -32.76 -15.30 0.28
N GLU A 267 -31.86 -14.91 -0.62
CA GLU A 267 -31.08 -15.85 -1.40
C GLU A 267 -29.86 -16.36 -0.62
N PRO A 268 -29.43 -17.62 -0.85
CA PRO A 268 -28.14 -18.10 -0.40
C PRO A 268 -27.02 -17.18 -0.90
N PHE A 269 -26.04 -16.89 -0.05
CA PHE A 269 -24.90 -16.08 -0.48
C PHE A 269 -24.04 -16.85 -1.50
N GLU A 270 -23.85 -16.25 -2.68
CA GLU A 270 -22.91 -16.72 -3.69
C GLU A 270 -21.66 -15.84 -3.70
N LEU A 271 -20.48 -16.46 -3.53
CA LEU A 271 -19.21 -15.77 -3.63
C LEU A 271 -18.85 -15.56 -5.11
N THR A 272 -18.52 -14.33 -5.48
CA THR A 272 -18.14 -14.01 -6.85
C THR A 272 -16.65 -14.19 -7.10
N VAL A 273 -16.28 -14.84 -8.19
CA VAL A 273 -14.89 -15.12 -8.61
C VAL A 273 -14.70 -14.57 -10.03
N PRO A 274 -13.54 -13.97 -10.40
CA PRO A 274 -13.33 -13.50 -11.76
C PRO A 274 -13.27 -14.70 -12.71
N ALA A 275 -13.94 -14.60 -13.86
CA ALA A 275 -13.83 -15.62 -14.90
C ALA A 275 -12.42 -15.62 -15.52
N GLY A 276 -11.95 -16.80 -15.95
CA GLY A 276 -10.61 -16.98 -16.53
C GLY A 276 -9.70 -17.87 -15.68
N PRO A 277 -8.44 -18.08 -16.11
CA PRO A 277 -7.52 -18.98 -15.42
C PRO A 277 -7.13 -18.46 -14.03
N LEU A 278 -7.13 -19.34 -13.04
CA LEU A 278 -6.57 -19.05 -11.71
C LEU A 278 -5.05 -19.22 -11.71
N GLY A 279 -4.38 -18.54 -10.77
CA GLY A 279 -2.95 -18.71 -10.56
C GLY A 279 -2.60 -20.15 -10.13
N PRO A 280 -1.39 -20.65 -10.46
CA PRO A 280 -1.00 -22.04 -10.22
C PRO A 280 -1.07 -22.44 -8.74
N ALA A 281 -0.70 -21.54 -7.83
CA ALA A 281 -0.79 -21.78 -6.39
C ALA A 281 -2.24 -21.99 -5.92
N THR A 282 -3.19 -21.21 -6.44
CA THR A 282 -4.62 -21.36 -6.15
C THR A 282 -5.16 -22.67 -6.73
N VAL A 283 -4.77 -23.03 -7.96
CA VAL A 283 -5.16 -24.31 -8.57
C VAL A 283 -4.62 -25.49 -7.78
N ALA A 284 -3.36 -25.44 -7.32
CA ALA A 284 -2.77 -26.49 -6.49
C ALA A 284 -3.52 -26.66 -5.16
N ALA A 285 -3.85 -25.55 -4.49
CA ALA A 285 -4.64 -25.57 -3.26
C ALA A 285 -6.04 -26.18 -3.47
N LEU A 286 -6.72 -25.81 -4.56
CA LEU A 286 -8.05 -26.35 -4.88
C LEU A 286 -8.02 -27.84 -5.22
N ARG A 287 -6.98 -28.32 -5.89
CA ARG A 287 -6.80 -29.74 -6.20
C ARG A 287 -6.46 -30.60 -4.98
N ALA A 288 -6.05 -29.99 -3.88
CA ALA A 288 -5.81 -30.69 -2.63
C ALA A 288 -7.11 -30.96 -1.85
N LEU A 289 -8.23 -30.32 -2.22
CA LEU A 289 -9.52 -30.61 -1.61
C LEU A 289 -10.06 -31.98 -2.08
N PRO A 290 -10.78 -32.70 -1.20
CA PRO A 290 -11.64 -33.80 -1.63
C PRO A 290 -12.62 -33.35 -2.71
N GLU A 291 -12.90 -34.24 -3.68
CA GLU A 291 -13.83 -33.95 -4.77
C GLU A 291 -15.21 -33.44 -4.29
N PRO A 292 -15.85 -34.02 -3.24
CA PRO A 292 -17.14 -33.52 -2.75
C PRO A 292 -17.08 -32.07 -2.25
N GLU A 293 -15.99 -31.69 -1.59
CA GLU A 293 -15.78 -30.33 -1.10
C GLU A 293 -15.52 -29.35 -2.25
N LEU A 294 -14.79 -29.78 -3.27
CA LEU A 294 -14.56 -28.95 -4.47
C LEU A 294 -15.86 -28.71 -5.24
N VAL A 295 -16.74 -29.72 -5.34
CA VAL A 295 -18.08 -29.59 -5.92
C VAL A 295 -18.91 -28.60 -5.11
N GLU A 296 -18.94 -28.73 -3.78
CA GLU A 296 -19.68 -27.82 -2.90
C GLU A 296 -19.17 -26.38 -3.00
N LEU A 297 -17.85 -26.19 -3.00
CA LEU A 297 -17.22 -24.88 -3.18
C LEU A 297 -17.59 -24.28 -4.54
N ALA A 298 -17.61 -25.08 -5.61
CA ALA A 298 -18.05 -24.65 -6.92
C ALA A 298 -19.54 -24.28 -6.93
N THR A 299 -20.41 -24.97 -6.20
CA THR A 299 -21.83 -24.58 -6.07
C THR A 299 -21.98 -23.21 -5.41
N ARG A 300 -21.17 -22.92 -4.38
CA ARG A 300 -21.23 -21.66 -3.61
C ARG A 300 -20.50 -20.47 -4.28
N CYS A 301 -19.71 -20.73 -5.32
CA CYS A 301 -18.91 -19.71 -5.99
C CYS A 301 -19.33 -19.53 -7.45
N ARG A 302 -19.68 -18.30 -7.84
CA ARG A 302 -20.10 -17.97 -9.21
C ARG A 302 -19.04 -17.15 -9.94
N ALA A 303 -18.63 -17.60 -11.12
CA ALA A 303 -17.81 -16.78 -12.00
C ALA A 303 -18.61 -15.56 -12.49
N VAL A 304 -18.05 -14.36 -12.35
CA VAL A 304 -18.67 -13.15 -12.87
C VAL A 304 -18.45 -13.10 -14.37
N ASP A 305 -19.55 -12.98 -15.12
CA ASP A 305 -19.49 -12.71 -16.55
C ASP A 305 -18.73 -11.41 -16.76
N GLY A 306 -17.63 -11.50 -17.52
CA GLY A 306 -16.78 -10.34 -17.79
C GLY A 306 -17.63 -9.17 -18.28
N HIS A 307 -17.42 -7.99 -17.70
CA HIS A 307 -18.12 -6.77 -18.11
C HIS A 307 -18.13 -6.63 -19.63
N LEU A 308 -19.30 -6.33 -20.20
CA LEU A 308 -19.47 -6.03 -21.62
C LEU A 308 -18.60 -4.81 -21.98
N ARG A 309 -17.36 -5.06 -22.43
CA ARG A 309 -16.40 -3.98 -22.75
C ARG A 309 -16.75 -3.23 -24.02
N ALA A 310 -17.66 -3.76 -24.86
CA ALA A 310 -18.23 -3.08 -26.02
C ALA A 310 -19.48 -3.85 -26.51
N PRO A 311 -20.43 -3.17 -27.19
CA PRO A 311 -21.52 -3.84 -27.91
C PRO A 311 -20.94 -4.88 -28.90
N GLY A 312 -21.36 -6.14 -28.80
CA GLY A 312 -21.05 -7.18 -29.78
C GLY A 312 -19.76 -8.00 -29.58
N ARG A 313 -18.95 -7.75 -28.53
CA ARG A 313 -17.80 -8.62 -28.19
C ARG A 313 -17.85 -9.06 -26.73
N GLN A 314 -18.58 -10.13 -26.45
CA GLN A 314 -18.53 -10.80 -25.15
C GLN A 314 -17.38 -11.81 -25.14
N LYS A 315 -16.29 -11.47 -24.44
CA LYS A 315 -15.22 -12.45 -24.18
C LYS A 315 -15.71 -13.40 -23.10
N VAL A 316 -16.33 -14.51 -23.51
CA VAL A 316 -16.72 -15.58 -22.59
C VAL A 316 -15.44 -16.22 -22.07
N ALA A 317 -15.19 -16.10 -20.77
CA ALA A 317 -14.10 -16.80 -20.09
C ALA A 317 -14.68 -18.01 -19.35
N ALA A 318 -13.91 -19.08 -19.26
CA ALA A 318 -14.36 -20.28 -18.54
C ALA A 318 -14.46 -19.99 -17.04
N ASP A 319 -15.46 -20.58 -16.38
CA ASP A 319 -15.53 -20.62 -14.92
C ASP A 319 -14.34 -21.46 -14.41
N PRO A 320 -13.45 -20.87 -13.61
CA PRO A 320 -12.24 -21.56 -13.18
C PRO A 320 -12.49 -22.76 -12.28
N LEU A 321 -13.56 -22.75 -11.47
CA LEU A 321 -13.86 -23.84 -10.54
C LEU A 321 -14.48 -25.02 -11.28
N LEU A 322 -15.41 -24.73 -12.20
CA LEU A 322 -15.99 -25.77 -13.06
C LEU A 322 -14.93 -26.48 -13.92
N ALA A 323 -13.87 -25.77 -14.34
CA ALA A 323 -12.77 -26.35 -15.09
C ALA A 323 -11.96 -27.39 -14.30
N LEU A 324 -12.02 -27.37 -12.96
CA LEU A 324 -11.33 -28.32 -12.08
C LEU A 324 -12.19 -29.56 -11.74
N LEU A 325 -13.50 -29.50 -11.97
CA LEU A 325 -14.42 -30.60 -11.67
C LEU A 325 -14.38 -31.72 -12.71
N PRO A 326 -14.71 -32.96 -12.31
CA PRO A 326 -14.99 -34.04 -13.25
C PRO A 326 -16.11 -33.68 -14.24
N PRO A 327 -16.10 -34.23 -15.47
CA PRO A 327 -17.06 -33.85 -16.52
C PRO A 327 -18.54 -34.09 -16.17
N ALA A 328 -18.85 -35.05 -15.29
CA ALA A 328 -20.22 -35.33 -14.87
C ALA A 328 -20.75 -34.22 -13.94
N GLU A 329 -20.01 -33.94 -12.86
CA GLU A 329 -20.33 -32.86 -11.92
C GLU A 329 -20.36 -31.49 -12.58
N ARG A 330 -19.39 -31.22 -13.47
CA ARG A 330 -19.37 -30.00 -14.29
C ARG A 330 -20.67 -29.82 -15.08
N ARG A 331 -21.15 -30.88 -15.75
CA ARG A 331 -22.40 -30.84 -16.53
C ARG A 331 -23.61 -30.62 -15.63
N ARG A 332 -23.68 -31.30 -14.49
CA ARG A 332 -24.77 -31.14 -13.51
C ARG A 332 -24.89 -29.68 -13.05
N LEU A 333 -23.80 -29.09 -12.55
CA LEU A 333 -23.80 -27.71 -12.06
C LEU A 333 -24.14 -26.68 -13.14
N VAL A 334 -23.71 -26.90 -14.39
CA VAL A 334 -24.07 -25.98 -15.48
C VAL A 334 -25.57 -26.05 -15.79
N VAL A 335 -26.18 -27.25 -15.78
CA VAL A 335 -27.63 -27.42 -15.97
C VAL A 335 -28.40 -26.78 -14.82
N GLU A 336 -27.99 -27.00 -13.56
CA GLU A 336 -28.60 -26.38 -12.38
C GLU A 336 -28.58 -24.85 -12.47
N ARG A 337 -27.42 -24.26 -12.80
CA ARG A 337 -27.26 -22.80 -12.97
C ARG A 337 -28.07 -22.25 -14.15
N ALA A 338 -28.26 -23.03 -15.21
CA ALA A 338 -29.07 -22.64 -16.36
C ALA A 338 -30.57 -22.70 -16.09
N GLY A 339 -31.03 -23.59 -15.21
CA GLY A 339 -32.43 -23.72 -14.84
C GLY A 339 -32.92 -22.66 -13.84
N GLY A 340 -32.03 -22.15 -12.97
CA GLY A 340 -32.38 -21.19 -11.93
C GLY A 340 -32.58 -19.74 -12.42
N ASP A 341 -31.89 -19.34 -13.49
CA ASP A 341 -31.85 -17.94 -13.94
C ASP A 341 -33.04 -17.64 -14.88
N LYS A 342 -34.26 -17.48 -14.33
CA LYS A 342 -35.55 -17.28 -15.06
C LYS A 342 -35.63 -16.05 -15.99
N GLY A 343 -34.51 -15.36 -16.26
CA GLY A 343 -34.50 -14.19 -17.14
C GLY A 343 -33.14 -13.83 -17.75
N ARG A 344 -32.02 -14.43 -17.32
CA ARG A 344 -30.72 -14.21 -17.96
C ARG A 344 -30.43 -15.34 -18.93
N ARG A 345 -30.26 -14.99 -20.21
CA ARG A 345 -29.75 -15.92 -21.23
C ARG A 345 -28.37 -16.39 -20.78
N VAL A 346 -28.27 -17.61 -20.25
CA VAL A 346 -26.97 -18.24 -20.02
C VAL A 346 -26.26 -18.29 -21.37
N PRO A 347 -25.07 -17.70 -21.50
CA PRO A 347 -24.36 -17.76 -22.76
C PRO A 347 -24.04 -19.22 -23.06
N LEU A 348 -24.67 -19.80 -24.09
CA LEU A 348 -24.37 -21.13 -24.64
C LEU A 348 -22.86 -21.34 -24.89
N ALA A 349 -22.11 -20.25 -25.06
CA ALA A 349 -20.66 -20.25 -25.16
C ALA A 349 -19.91 -20.71 -23.88
N ALA A 350 -20.51 -20.62 -22.69
CA ALA A 350 -19.96 -21.16 -21.44
C ALA A 350 -20.08 -22.70 -21.39
N LEU A 351 -21.16 -23.24 -21.96
CA LEU A 351 -21.35 -24.68 -22.21
C LEU A 351 -20.36 -25.21 -23.27
N ALA A 352 -20.06 -24.42 -24.31
CA ALA A 352 -19.20 -24.87 -25.42
C ALA A 352 -17.72 -25.09 -25.03
N ARG A 353 -17.22 -24.45 -23.97
CA ARG A 353 -15.82 -24.59 -23.51
C ARG A 353 -15.60 -25.60 -22.38
N SER A 354 -16.68 -26.14 -21.82
CA SER A 354 -16.61 -27.11 -20.73
C SER A 354 -16.40 -28.54 -21.23
N ASN A 355 -16.52 -28.80 -22.53
CA ASN A 355 -15.98 -29.99 -23.17
C ASN A 355 -14.50 -29.74 -23.49
N PRO A 356 -13.53 -30.45 -22.86
CA PRO A 356 -12.18 -30.42 -23.39
C PRO A 356 -12.26 -30.91 -24.85
N PRO A 357 -11.50 -30.32 -25.80
CA PRO A 357 -11.27 -31.03 -27.04
C PRO A 357 -10.69 -32.38 -26.62
N THR A 358 -11.37 -33.47 -26.96
CA THR A 358 -10.80 -34.80 -26.92
C THR A 358 -9.57 -34.73 -27.82
N VAL A 359 -8.40 -34.45 -27.23
CA VAL A 359 -7.14 -34.48 -27.97
C VAL A 359 -6.90 -35.96 -28.22
N PRO A 360 -6.92 -36.43 -29.49
CA PRO A 360 -6.52 -37.79 -29.79
C PRO A 360 -5.09 -37.98 -29.28
N SER A 361 -4.92 -38.98 -28.42
CA SER A 361 -3.65 -39.36 -27.81
C SER A 361 -2.69 -39.89 -28.88
N SER A 362 -2.03 -39.00 -29.62
CA SER A 362 -0.91 -39.35 -30.50
C SER A 362 -0.12 -38.10 -30.90
N ALA A 363 0.96 -37.79 -30.16
CA ALA A 363 2.21 -37.21 -30.68
C ALA A 363 3.11 -36.77 -29.51
N THR A 364 3.99 -37.69 -29.09
CA THR A 364 5.22 -37.41 -28.38
C THR A 364 6.15 -36.62 -29.30
N HIS A 365 6.38 -35.33 -29.10
CA HIS A 365 7.55 -34.62 -29.65
C HIS A 365 8.09 -33.63 -28.61
N GLY A 366 9.36 -33.82 -28.26
CA GLY A 366 10.05 -33.12 -27.18
C GLY A 366 10.38 -31.67 -27.51
N TRP A 367 10.36 -30.84 -26.47
CA TRP A 367 10.95 -29.50 -26.46
C TRP A 367 11.95 -29.41 -25.32
N SER A 368 13.21 -29.18 -25.69
CA SER A 368 14.35 -28.92 -24.82
C SER A 368 14.28 -27.48 -24.31
N ALA A 369 14.36 -27.29 -22.99
CA ALA A 369 14.44 -25.98 -22.36
C ALA A 369 15.87 -25.71 -21.91
N GLY A 370 16.57 -24.83 -22.63
CA GLY A 370 17.81 -24.21 -22.16
C GLY A 370 17.49 -23.09 -21.17
N ASN A 371 17.93 -23.23 -19.92
CA ASN A 371 17.87 -22.20 -18.89
C ASN A 371 19.28 -21.64 -18.67
N ASP A 372 19.58 -20.48 -19.26
CA ASP A 372 20.74 -19.68 -18.92
C ASP A 372 20.40 -18.77 -17.73
N ALA A 373 21.03 -19.07 -16.59
CA ALA A 373 20.99 -18.27 -15.38
C ALA A 373 21.97 -17.09 -15.51
N ARG A 374 21.45 -15.85 -15.51
CA ARG A 374 22.28 -14.66 -15.25
C ARG A 374 22.01 -14.11 -13.86
N TYR A 375 23.06 -14.14 -13.06
CA TYR A 375 23.27 -13.38 -11.84
C TYR A 375 23.10 -11.87 -12.08
N ILE A 376 22.34 -11.20 -11.21
CA ILE A 376 22.36 -9.73 -11.08
C ILE A 376 22.71 -9.40 -9.62
N SER A 377 23.97 -9.03 -9.40
CA SER A 377 24.41 -8.31 -8.20
C SER A 377 23.97 -6.85 -8.33
N SER A 378 23.05 -6.39 -7.48
CA SER A 378 22.60 -4.99 -7.47
C SER A 378 23.52 -4.10 -6.60
N PRO A 379 24.08 -3.00 -7.13
CA PRO A 379 24.70 -1.95 -6.33
C PRO A 379 23.63 -1.01 -5.75
N TRP A 380 24.02 -0.30 -4.69
CA TRP A 380 23.28 0.73 -3.95
C TRP A 380 22.34 1.57 -4.84
N PRO A 381 21.05 1.75 -4.49
CA PRO A 381 20.22 2.68 -5.21
C PRO A 381 20.68 4.10 -4.88
N SER A 382 21.25 4.78 -5.88
CA SER A 382 21.34 6.23 -5.93
C SER A 382 19.92 6.79 -5.87
N VAL A 383 19.47 7.14 -4.67
CA VAL A 383 18.23 7.87 -4.48
C VAL A 383 18.52 9.31 -4.90
N CYS A 384 18.38 9.61 -6.19
CA CYS A 384 18.39 10.97 -6.72
C CYS A 384 17.17 11.72 -6.15
N LEU A 385 17.37 12.44 -5.05
CA LEU A 385 16.43 13.45 -4.55
C LEU A 385 16.73 14.76 -5.27
N SER A 386 16.35 14.87 -6.54
CA SER A 386 16.29 16.17 -7.18
C SER A 386 15.15 16.99 -6.54
N PRO A 387 15.38 18.25 -6.16
CA PRO A 387 14.30 19.15 -5.77
C PRO A 387 13.54 19.58 -7.03
N THR A 388 12.25 19.30 -7.09
CA THR A 388 11.35 20.02 -8.02
C THR A 388 11.27 21.47 -7.56
N PRO A 389 11.59 22.47 -8.39
CA PRO A 389 11.42 23.86 -8.01
C PRO A 389 9.92 24.18 -7.90
N ASN A 390 9.56 24.80 -6.78
CA ASN A 390 8.27 25.47 -6.58
C ASN A 390 8.11 26.53 -7.68
N ARG A 391 7.12 26.36 -8.57
CA ARG A 391 6.68 27.45 -9.45
C ARG A 391 5.88 28.44 -8.61
N SER A 392 6.53 29.53 -8.22
CA SER A 392 5.87 30.76 -7.80
C SER A 392 5.09 31.32 -8.99
N CYS A 393 3.79 31.55 -8.81
CA CYS A 393 2.96 32.30 -9.73
C CYS A 393 3.30 33.78 -9.57
N GLU A 394 4.13 34.30 -10.48
CA GLU A 394 4.40 35.74 -10.59
C GLU A 394 3.51 36.37 -11.66
N ASN A 395 3.09 37.60 -11.35
CA ASN A 395 2.10 38.43 -12.01
C ASN A 395 2.35 38.63 -13.53
N ARG A 396 1.27 38.53 -14.33
CA ARG A 396 1.21 39.11 -15.69
C ARG A 396 0.15 40.23 -15.74
N PRO A 397 0.46 41.39 -16.35
CA PRO A 397 -0.49 42.50 -16.54
C PRO A 397 -1.47 42.20 -17.70
N PRO A 398 -2.59 42.95 -17.80
CA PRO A 398 -3.64 42.65 -18.77
C PRO A 398 -3.28 43.16 -20.17
N SER A 399 -3.32 42.26 -21.16
CA SER A 399 -3.34 42.62 -22.57
C SER A 399 -4.78 42.59 -23.09
N THR A 400 -5.21 43.71 -23.63
CA THR A 400 -6.44 43.91 -24.39
C THR A 400 -6.42 43.15 -25.72
N GLY A 401 -7.57 42.61 -26.15
CA GLY A 401 -7.86 42.42 -27.57
C GLY A 401 -8.31 41.04 -28.04
N SER A 402 -9.54 41.01 -28.56
CA SER A 402 -10.04 40.22 -29.70
C SER A 402 -10.49 38.76 -29.54
N THR A 403 -11.81 38.64 -29.67
CA THR A 403 -12.69 37.56 -30.13
C THR A 403 -12.16 36.61 -31.22
N THR A 404 -12.30 35.29 -31.00
CA THR A 404 -13.07 34.34 -31.85
C THR A 404 -13.07 32.94 -31.21
N GLY A 405 -14.20 32.23 -31.30
CA GLY A 405 -14.49 31.04 -30.49
C GLY A 405 -14.04 29.69 -31.06
N CYS A 406 -14.08 28.65 -30.21
CA CYS A 406 -14.40 27.26 -30.54
C CYS A 406 -14.51 26.36 -29.27
N SER A 407 -15.63 25.62 -29.21
CA SER A 407 -15.92 24.30 -28.59
C SER A 407 -15.70 24.00 -27.09
N PRO A 408 -16.64 23.23 -26.46
CA PRO A 408 -16.65 23.00 -25.01
C PRO A 408 -15.84 21.76 -24.60
N GLY A 409 -14.81 21.98 -23.77
CA GLY A 409 -14.12 20.96 -22.98
C GLY A 409 -14.73 20.78 -21.57
N PRO A 410 -14.28 19.78 -20.79
CA PRO A 410 -15.04 19.16 -19.70
C PRO A 410 -15.18 20.05 -18.46
N ARG A 411 -16.34 19.91 -17.81
CA ARG A 411 -16.80 20.65 -16.63
C ARG A 411 -15.85 20.50 -15.43
N CYS A 412 -15.23 21.60 -15.05
CA CYS A 412 -14.68 21.79 -13.71
C CYS A 412 -15.83 22.02 -12.71
N TRP A 413 -15.80 21.29 -11.60
CA TRP A 413 -16.69 21.50 -10.45
C TRP A 413 -16.32 22.80 -9.74
N PRO A 414 -17.28 23.65 -9.33
CA PRO A 414 -16.97 24.85 -8.55
C PRO A 414 -16.63 24.48 -7.11
N ALA A 415 -15.65 25.19 -6.55
CA ALA A 415 -15.34 25.19 -5.13
C ALA A 415 -16.53 25.77 -4.32
N PRO A 416 -16.79 25.27 -3.11
CA PRO A 416 -17.84 25.83 -2.26
C PRO A 416 -17.43 27.21 -1.72
N ASN A 417 -18.33 28.17 -1.89
CA ASN A 417 -18.28 29.49 -1.26
C ASN A 417 -18.18 29.35 0.27
N LEU A 418 -17.11 29.89 0.84
CA LEU A 418 -17.04 30.23 2.26
C LEU A 418 -18.00 31.41 2.48
N ARG A 419 -19.20 31.12 3.01
CA ARG A 419 -20.04 32.15 3.61
C ARG A 419 -19.48 32.47 5.00
N GLU A 420 -19.14 33.74 5.17
CA GLU A 420 -18.89 34.40 6.44
C GLU A 420 -20.10 34.20 7.36
N THR A 421 -19.87 33.60 8.53
CA THR A 421 -20.82 33.59 9.65
C THR A 421 -20.68 34.88 10.44
N PRO A 422 -21.77 35.61 10.72
CA PRO A 422 -21.71 36.79 11.57
C PRO A 422 -21.53 36.39 13.04
N THR A 423 -20.57 37.04 13.68
CA THR A 423 -20.35 37.14 15.12
C THR A 423 -21.64 37.48 15.86
N SER A 424 -22.04 36.61 16.80
CA SER A 424 -23.07 36.91 17.80
C SER A 424 -22.38 37.28 19.12
N SER A 425 -22.59 38.51 19.57
CA SER A 425 -22.24 38.99 20.92
C SER A 425 -23.19 38.43 21.97
N PRO A 426 -22.79 38.39 23.27
CA PRO A 426 -23.54 37.70 24.32
C PRO A 426 -24.67 38.57 24.89
N VAL A 427 -25.77 37.92 25.27
CA VAL A 427 -26.82 38.47 26.13
C VAL A 427 -26.56 38.03 27.55
N SER A 428 -26.54 39.00 28.45
CA SER A 428 -26.42 38.87 29.89
C SER A 428 -27.53 38.02 30.52
N ARG A 429 -27.16 37.19 31.50
CA ARG A 429 -27.78 37.11 32.83
C ARG A 429 -26.83 36.45 33.81
#